data_AF-A0A4Z0N2R4-F1
#
_entry.id   AF-A0A4Z0N2R4-F1
#
_cell.length_a   1.000
_cell.length_b   1.000
_cell.length_c   1.000
_cell.angle_alpha   90.00
_cell.angle_beta   90.00
_cell.angle_gamma   90.00
#
_symmetry.space_group_name_H-M   'P 1'
#
loop_
_entity.id
_entity.type
_entity.pdbx_description
1 polymer ?
#
loop_
_entity_poly.entity_id
_entity_poly.type
_entity_poly.pdbx_seq_one_letter_code
_entity_poly.pdbx_strand_id
1 'polypeptide(L)'
;MRDHLPPGLPPDPFADDPCDPSAALDALEPGQPLDPQERAAVEADLADLAVYEALLAHKGIRGLVVCCDECQQDHYHDWDMLRANLLQLLVDGTVRPHEPAYDPEPDAYVTWDYCRGYADASLNEATSDYDGFR
;
A
#
# COMPACT_ATOMS: atom_id res chain seq x y z
N MET A 1 -13.06 25.26 17.71
CA MET A 1 -11.95 25.42 18.68
C MET A 1 -10.94 26.33 17.99
N ARG A 2 -10.36 27.36 18.63
CA ARG A 2 -9.65 28.45 17.92
C ARG A 2 -8.46 27.95 17.09
N ASP A 3 -8.44 28.30 15.80
CA ASP A 3 -7.30 28.20 14.87
C ASP A 3 -6.11 29.01 15.35
N HIS A 4 -5.32 28.43 16.25
CA HIS A 4 -4.01 28.96 16.55
C HIS A 4 -2.99 28.23 15.68
N LEU A 5 -2.91 28.68 14.43
CA LEU A 5 -1.74 28.44 13.58
C LEU A 5 -0.47 28.86 14.34
N PRO A 6 0.66 28.15 14.16
CA PRO A 6 1.92 28.53 14.78
C PRO A 6 2.29 29.99 14.46
N PRO A 7 2.94 30.70 15.40
CA PRO A 7 3.23 32.12 15.24
C PRO A 7 4.11 32.38 14.02
N GLY A 8 3.67 33.31 13.15
CA GLY A 8 4.38 33.71 11.94
C GLY A 8 3.75 33.23 10.63
N LEU A 9 2.73 32.38 10.68
CA LEU A 9 1.93 32.03 9.51
C LEU A 9 0.85 33.10 9.25
N PRO A 10 0.49 33.34 7.97
CA PRO A 10 -0.69 34.14 7.65
C PRO A 10 -1.95 33.50 8.26
N PRO A 11 -2.99 34.29 8.56
CA PRO A 11 -4.26 33.76 9.03
C PRO A 11 -4.86 32.79 7.99
N ASP A 12 -5.52 31.73 8.44
CA ASP A 12 -6.21 30.79 7.57
C ASP A 12 -7.30 31.56 6.77
N PRO A 13 -7.27 31.53 5.43
CA PRO A 13 -8.28 32.18 4.59
C PRO A 13 -9.71 31.65 4.81
N PHE A 14 -9.89 30.47 5.42
CA PHE A 14 -11.18 29.83 5.65
C PHE A 14 -11.70 29.95 7.11
N ALA A 15 -10.97 30.58 8.02
CA ALA A 15 -11.29 30.59 9.47
C ALA A 15 -12.68 31.15 9.85
N ASP A 16 -13.26 32.00 9.00
CA ASP A 16 -14.59 32.60 9.19
C ASP A 16 -15.62 32.09 8.16
N ASP A 17 -15.29 31.07 7.37
CA ASP A 17 -16.18 30.51 6.35
C ASP A 17 -17.20 29.56 7.00
N PRO A 18 -18.51 29.87 6.97
CA PRO A 18 -19.54 28.94 7.47
C PRO A 18 -19.63 27.64 6.66
N CYS A 19 -18.98 27.58 5.47
CA CYS A 19 -18.82 26.39 4.65
C CYS A 19 -17.34 25.98 4.53
N ASP A 20 -16.56 26.14 5.60
CA ASP A 20 -15.16 25.73 5.63
C ASP A 20 -14.99 24.27 5.16
N PRO A 21 -14.25 24.03 4.05
CA PRO A 21 -14.01 22.67 3.55
C PRO A 21 -13.23 21.79 4.55
N SER A 22 -12.48 22.39 5.48
CA SER A 22 -11.69 21.67 6.49
C SER A 22 -12.55 21.02 7.57
N ALA A 23 -13.74 21.58 7.86
CA ALA A 23 -14.66 21.08 8.88
C ALA A 23 -15.16 19.64 8.59
N ALA A 24 -15.12 19.21 7.33
CA ALA A 24 -15.44 17.84 6.94
C ALA A 24 -14.37 16.81 7.40
N LEU A 25 -13.12 17.24 7.59
CA LEU A 25 -12.01 16.38 8.04
C LEU A 25 -12.11 16.07 9.54
N ASP A 26 -12.59 17.03 10.36
CA ASP A 26 -12.80 16.84 11.80
C ASP A 26 -13.87 15.79 12.11
N ALA A 27 -14.78 15.52 11.17
CA ALA A 27 -15.83 14.52 11.30
C ALA A 27 -15.36 13.09 11.00
N LEU A 28 -14.14 12.90 10.49
CA LEU A 28 -13.58 11.58 10.21
C LEU A 28 -13.11 10.94 11.52
N GLU A 29 -13.70 9.80 11.87
CA GLU A 29 -13.21 9.02 13.01
C GLU A 29 -11.80 8.50 12.71
N PRO A 30 -10.84 8.66 13.64
CA PRO A 30 -9.51 8.07 13.47
C PRO A 30 -9.61 6.54 13.44
N GLY A 31 -8.76 5.91 12.63
CA GLY A 31 -8.69 4.46 12.55
C GLY A 31 -8.34 3.82 13.90
N GLN A 32 -8.85 2.61 14.11
CA GLN A 32 -8.50 1.81 15.29
C GLN A 32 -7.14 1.14 15.04
N PRO A 33 -6.18 1.25 15.97
CA PRO A 33 -4.90 0.57 15.83
C PRO A 33 -5.10 -0.94 15.67
N LEU A 34 -4.31 -1.55 14.79
CA LEU A 34 -4.28 -2.99 14.61
C LEU A 34 -3.93 -3.71 15.91
N ASP A 35 -4.55 -4.85 16.14
CA ASP A 35 -4.14 -5.76 17.20
C ASP A 35 -2.75 -6.37 16.90
N PRO A 36 -2.08 -7.01 17.89
CA PRO A 36 -0.75 -7.57 17.68
C PRO A 36 -0.65 -8.62 16.57
N GLN A 37 -1.69 -9.41 16.35
CA GLN A 37 -1.74 -10.44 15.32
C GLN A 37 -1.93 -9.81 13.94
N GLU A 38 -2.87 -8.87 13.81
CA GLU A 38 -3.09 -8.11 12.58
C GLU A 38 -1.82 -7.35 12.16
N ARG A 39 -1.18 -6.67 13.12
CA ARG A 39 0.09 -5.98 12.90
C ARG A 39 1.17 -6.93 12.37
N ALA A 40 1.33 -8.10 13.00
CA ALA A 40 2.32 -9.09 12.57
C ALA A 40 2.03 -9.62 11.16
N ALA A 41 0.76 -9.77 10.79
CA ALA A 41 0.37 -10.17 9.44
C ALA A 41 0.75 -9.09 8.41
N VAL A 42 0.44 -7.82 8.67
CA VAL A 42 0.80 -6.71 7.77
C VAL A 42 2.32 -6.53 7.64
N GLU A 43 3.07 -6.75 8.73
CA GLU A 43 4.54 -6.74 8.69
C GLU A 43 5.11 -7.90 7.84
N ALA A 44 4.49 -9.08 7.90
CA ALA A 44 4.86 -10.21 7.03
C ALA A 44 4.55 -9.90 5.56
N ASP A 45 3.38 -9.32 5.27
CA ASP A 45 2.99 -8.92 3.91
C ASP A 45 3.96 -7.87 3.34
N LEU A 46 4.42 -6.91 4.15
CA LEU A 46 5.46 -5.94 3.76
C LEU A 46 6.81 -6.60 3.42
N ALA A 47 7.19 -7.63 4.17
CA ALA A 47 8.40 -8.38 3.92
C ALA A 47 8.30 -9.17 2.60
N ASP A 48 7.18 -9.87 2.39
CA ASP A 48 6.89 -10.59 1.15
C ASP A 48 6.86 -9.64 -0.05
N LEU A 49 6.20 -8.49 0.08
CA LEU A 49 6.13 -7.47 -0.97
C LEU A 49 7.53 -7.00 -1.40
N ALA A 50 8.45 -6.80 -0.46
CA ALA A 50 9.81 -6.40 -0.76
C ALA A 50 10.59 -7.49 -1.53
N VAL A 51 10.35 -8.77 -1.21
CA VAL A 51 10.94 -9.90 -1.95
C VAL A 51 10.38 -9.96 -3.37
N TYR A 52 9.06 -9.82 -3.52
CA TYR A 52 8.39 -9.91 -4.82
C TYR A 52 8.84 -8.79 -5.75
N GLU A 53 8.90 -7.55 -5.26
CA GLU A 53 9.42 -6.43 -6.04
C GLU A 53 10.86 -6.68 -6.49
N ALA A 54 11.75 -7.12 -5.59
CA ALA A 54 13.14 -7.41 -5.95
C ALA A 54 13.26 -8.47 -7.06
N LEU A 55 12.40 -9.49 -7.04
CA LEU A 55 12.40 -10.57 -8.01
C LEU A 55 11.76 -10.20 -9.36
N LEU A 56 10.78 -9.30 -9.37
CA LEU A 56 9.92 -9.09 -10.54
C LEU A 56 10.05 -7.70 -11.17
N ALA A 57 10.46 -6.67 -10.42
CA ALA A 57 10.56 -5.30 -10.95
C ALA A 57 11.52 -5.21 -12.14
N HIS A 58 12.67 -5.90 -12.06
CA HIS A 58 13.64 -5.93 -13.16
C HIS A 58 13.15 -6.67 -14.42
N LYS A 59 12.01 -7.38 -14.33
CA LYS A 59 11.36 -8.07 -15.45
C LYS A 59 10.26 -7.24 -16.11
N GLY A 60 10.04 -6.01 -15.64
CA GLY A 60 8.99 -5.11 -16.14
C GLY A 60 7.66 -5.22 -15.39
N ILE A 61 7.58 -6.03 -14.32
CA ILE A 61 6.39 -6.06 -13.47
C ILE A 61 6.40 -4.84 -12.54
N ARG A 62 5.36 -4.02 -12.62
CA ARG A 62 5.19 -2.77 -11.90
C ARG A 62 4.43 -2.90 -10.59
N GLY A 63 3.70 -4.00 -10.40
CA GLY A 63 2.90 -4.18 -9.20
C GLY A 63 1.96 -5.37 -9.22
N LEU A 64 0.91 -5.28 -8.40
CA LEU A 64 -0.09 -6.31 -8.25
C LEU A 64 -1.44 -5.94 -8.87
N VAL A 65 -2.18 -6.94 -9.33
CA VAL A 65 -3.59 -6.82 -9.66
C VAL A 65 -4.43 -7.61 -8.64
N VAL A 66 -5.47 -6.97 -8.11
CA VAL A 66 -6.41 -7.54 -7.14
C VAL A 66 -7.83 -7.39 -7.68
N CYS A 67 -8.56 -8.49 -7.80
CA CYS A 67 -9.99 -8.42 -8.09
C CYS A 67 -10.73 -8.02 -6.81
N CYS A 68 -11.38 -6.87 -6.82
CA CYS A 68 -12.13 -6.37 -5.66
C CYS A 68 -13.51 -7.04 -5.59
N ASP A 69 -13.81 -7.68 -4.45
CA ASP A 69 -15.08 -8.37 -4.24
C ASP A 69 -16.29 -7.40 -4.23
N GLU A 70 -16.10 -6.14 -3.85
CA GLU A 70 -17.20 -5.17 -3.73
C GLU A 70 -17.61 -4.59 -5.08
N CYS A 71 -16.65 -4.14 -5.89
CA CYS A 71 -16.93 -3.50 -7.18
C CYS A 71 -16.81 -4.46 -8.38
N GLN A 72 -16.30 -5.67 -8.17
CA GLN A 72 -16.06 -6.68 -9.22
C GLN A 72 -15.16 -6.18 -10.36
N GLN A 73 -14.16 -5.36 -10.01
CA GLN A 73 -13.18 -4.79 -10.95
C GLN A 73 -11.75 -5.11 -10.51
N ASP A 74 -10.86 -5.16 -11.49
CA ASP A 74 -9.42 -5.30 -11.27
C ASP A 74 -8.82 -3.98 -10.79
N HIS A 75 -8.18 -4.03 -9.62
CA HIS A 75 -7.45 -2.93 -9.03
C HIS A 75 -5.95 -3.16 -9.21
N TYR A 76 -5.30 -2.25 -9.93
CA TYR A 76 -3.87 -2.29 -10.20
C TYR A 76 -3.14 -1.43 -9.17
N HIS A 77 -2.22 -2.06 -8.43
CA HIS A 77 -1.42 -1.41 -7.41
C HIS A 77 0.07 -1.48 -7.72
N ASP A 78 0.68 -0.34 -8.06
CA ASP A 78 2.14 -0.21 -8.14
C ASP A 78 2.80 -0.59 -6.81
N TRP A 79 4.04 -1.08 -6.86
CA TRP A 79 4.79 -1.51 -5.67
C TRP A 79 4.81 -0.45 -4.57
N ASP A 80 5.14 0.79 -4.92
CA ASP A 80 5.21 1.90 -3.97
C ASP A 80 3.84 2.24 -3.36
N MET A 81 2.78 2.14 -4.16
CA MET A 81 1.42 2.43 -3.70
C MET A 81 0.95 1.38 -2.69
N LEU A 82 1.17 0.10 -2.99
CA LEU A 82 0.81 -0.97 -2.07
C LEU A 82 1.65 -0.92 -0.79
N ARG A 83 2.94 -0.62 -0.91
CA ARG A 83 3.84 -0.40 0.24
C ARG A 83 3.36 0.74 1.12
N ALA A 84 3.00 1.88 0.54
CA ALA A 84 2.47 3.03 1.27
C ALA A 84 1.17 2.68 2.01
N ASN A 85 0.28 1.92 1.37
CA ASN A 85 -0.97 1.46 1.98
C ASN A 85 -0.73 0.58 3.22
N LEU A 86 0.16 -0.41 3.12
CA LEU A 86 0.48 -1.30 4.24
C LEU A 86 1.19 -0.55 5.38
N LEU A 87 2.14 0.32 5.06
CA LEU A 87 2.81 1.15 6.07
C LEU A 87 1.83 2.07 6.78
N GLN A 88 0.87 2.66 6.06
CA GLN A 88 -0.13 3.50 6.69
C GLN A 88 -1.11 2.68 7.54
N LEU A 89 -1.51 1.49 7.09
CA LEU A 89 -2.33 0.58 7.87
C LEU A 89 -1.68 0.26 9.24
N LEU A 90 -0.35 0.12 9.28
CA LEU A 90 0.39 -0.07 10.54
C LEU A 90 0.38 1.15 11.48
N VAL A 91 0.28 2.36 10.94
CA VAL A 91 0.32 3.62 11.70
C VAL A 91 -1.08 4.05 12.13
N ASP A 92 -2.00 4.14 11.17
CA ASP A 92 -3.31 4.77 11.33
C ASP A 92 -4.42 3.73 11.55
N GLY A 93 -4.17 2.43 11.31
CA GLY A 93 -5.21 1.40 11.37
C GLY A 93 -6.24 1.46 10.23
N THR A 94 -6.03 2.35 9.26
CA THR A 94 -6.89 2.53 8.09
C THR A 94 -6.05 2.70 6.83
N VAL A 95 -6.51 2.12 5.73
CA VAL A 95 -5.99 2.39 4.39
C VAL A 95 -6.63 3.68 3.89
N ARG A 96 -5.83 4.61 3.35
CA ARG A 96 -6.36 5.82 2.73
C ARG A 96 -6.93 5.49 1.36
N PRO A 97 -8.03 6.15 0.94
CA PRO A 97 -8.42 6.14 -0.45
C PRO A 97 -7.24 6.60 -1.31
N HIS A 98 -6.92 5.82 -2.33
CA HIS A 98 -5.98 6.20 -3.37
C HIS A 98 -6.74 6.27 -4.68
N GLU A 99 -6.30 7.17 -5.55
CA GLU A 99 -6.81 7.16 -6.92
C GLU A 99 -6.30 5.91 -7.65
N PRO A 100 -7.12 5.29 -8.51
CA PRO A 100 -6.67 4.17 -9.33
C PRO A 100 -5.45 4.53 -10.17
N ALA A 101 -4.65 3.53 -10.53
CA ALA A 101 -3.59 3.72 -11.52
C ALA A 101 -4.18 4.29 -12.82
N TYR A 102 -3.57 5.35 -13.35
CA TYR A 102 -4.00 5.96 -14.61
C TYR A 102 -3.50 5.14 -15.79
N ASP A 103 -4.42 4.61 -16.60
CA ASP A 103 -4.15 3.79 -17.79
C ASP A 103 -3.13 2.66 -17.54
N PRO A 104 -3.45 1.70 -16.63
CA PRO A 104 -2.53 0.63 -16.28
C PRO A 104 -2.37 -0.34 -17.47
N GLU A 105 -1.12 -0.65 -17.83
CA GLU A 105 -0.81 -1.72 -18.77
C GLU A 105 -0.99 -3.07 -18.05
N PRO A 106 -2.04 -3.87 -18.35
CA PRO A 106 -2.39 -5.02 -17.52
C PRO A 106 -1.28 -6.08 -17.43
N ASP A 107 -0.50 -6.24 -18.50
CA ASP A 107 0.61 -7.19 -18.57
C ASP A 107 1.80 -6.81 -17.66
N ALA A 108 1.82 -5.59 -17.13
CA ALA A 108 2.80 -5.14 -16.15
C ALA A 108 2.41 -5.47 -14.70
N TYR A 109 1.27 -6.14 -14.47
CA TYR A 109 0.79 -6.48 -13.12
C TYR A 109 0.49 -7.97 -13.01
N VAL A 110 0.70 -8.51 -11.82
CA VAL A 110 0.50 -9.94 -11.54
C VAL A 110 -0.27 -10.13 -10.26
N THR A 111 -0.80 -11.33 -10.03
CA THR A 111 -1.49 -11.63 -8.78
C THR A 111 -0.49 -11.90 -7.66
N TRP A 112 -0.94 -11.76 -6.40
CA TRP A 112 -0.14 -12.15 -5.24
C TRP A 112 0.30 -13.62 -5.31
N ASP A 113 -0.60 -14.51 -5.72
CA ASP A 113 -0.32 -15.94 -5.86
C ASP A 113 0.79 -16.22 -6.89
N TYR A 114 0.81 -15.45 -7.99
CA TYR A 114 1.89 -15.54 -8.97
C TYR A 114 3.23 -15.16 -8.33
N CYS A 115 3.28 -14.05 -7.59
CA CYS A 115 4.50 -13.61 -6.91
C CYS A 115 5.02 -14.65 -5.91
N ARG A 116 4.12 -15.22 -5.11
CA ARG A 116 4.44 -16.28 -4.15
C ARG A 116 5.04 -17.50 -4.84
N GLY A 117 4.37 -18.02 -5.88
CA GLY A 117 4.88 -19.17 -6.63
C GLY A 117 6.22 -18.89 -7.32
N TYR A 118 6.42 -17.67 -7.83
CA TYR A 118 7.68 -17.25 -8.43
C TYR A 118 8.81 -17.19 -7.39
N ALA A 119 8.54 -16.65 -6.20
CA ALA A 119 9.50 -16.58 -5.11
C ALA A 119 9.90 -17.98 -4.61
N ASP A 120 8.92 -18.87 -4.42
CA ASP A 120 9.17 -20.26 -4.03
C ASP A 120 10.06 -20.99 -5.05
N ALA A 121 9.78 -20.82 -6.34
CA ALA A 121 10.60 -21.41 -7.40
C ALA A 121 12.03 -20.83 -7.42
N SER A 122 12.18 -19.51 -7.27
CA SER A 122 13.48 -18.82 -7.25
C SER A 122 14.36 -19.25 -6.07
N LEU A 123 13.75 -19.45 -4.90
CA LEU A 123 14.45 -19.94 -3.71
C LEU A 123 14.91 -21.40 -3.88
N ASN A 124 14.08 -22.24 -4.50
CA ASN A 124 14.39 -23.64 -4.74
C ASN A 124 15.49 -23.83 -5.80
N GLU A 125 15.53 -22.98 -6.83
CA GLU A 125 16.62 -22.92 -7.80
C GLU A 125 17.95 -22.60 -7.12
N ALA A 126 17.99 -21.56 -6.28
CA ALA A 126 19.19 -21.16 -5.54
C ALA A 126 19.72 -22.27 -4.62
N THR A 127 18.85 -23.06 -3.98
CA THR A 127 19.26 -24.23 -3.19
C THR A 127 19.78 -25.38 -4.04
N SER A 128 19.21 -25.59 -5.22
CA SER A 128 19.61 -26.67 -6.13
C SER A 128 20.99 -26.41 -6.77
N ASP A 129 21.27 -25.16 -7.12
CA ASP A 129 22.59 -24.76 -7.63
C ASP A 129 23.68 -24.97 -6.56
N TYR A 130 23.40 -24.67 -5.30
CA TYR A 130 24.35 -24.85 -4.20
C TYR A 130 24.74 -26.32 -3.98
N ASP A 131 23.80 -27.26 -4.13
CA ASP A 131 24.08 -28.69 -3.98
C ASP A 131 24.75 -29.31 -5.22
N GLY A 132 24.63 -28.67 -6.40
CA GLY A 132 25.31 -29.10 -7.63
C GLY A 132 26.81 -28.75 -7.70
N PHE A 133 27.29 -27.88 -6.80
CA PHE A 133 28.71 -27.48 -6.69
C PHE A 133 29.47 -28.19 -5.55
N ARG A 134 28.89 -29.21 -4.92
CA ARG A 134 29.56 -30.10 -3.94
C ARG A 134 29.91 -31.46 -4.54
#